data_AF-A0A948FKQ5-F1
#
_entry.id   AF-A0A948FKQ5-F1
#
_cell.length_a   1.000
_cell.length_b   1.000
_cell.length_c   1.000
_cell.angle_alpha   90.00
_cell.angle_beta   90.00
_cell.angle_gamma   90.00
#
_symmetry.space_group_name_H-M   'P 1'
#
loop_
_entity.id
_entity.type
_entity.pdbx_description
1 polymer ?
#
loop_
_entity_poly.entity_id
_entity_poly.type
_entity_poly.pdbx_seq_one_letter_code
_entity_poly.pdbx_strand_id
1 'polypeptide(L)'
;MNIDYIPQDGRFSFQAVDVKGEERKVDCRVNFMPGILSESTVMRFLDPTKGISTFEKIGFTERTYGILKKVLEKNTGITIITGPTGSGKTTTLYSILNTLNNGKRKIITLEDPIEYELDGIQQSQINYNKKYTYEVGLKAILRHDPDIILV
;
A
#
# COMPACT_ATOMS: atom_id res chain seq x y z
N MET A 1 7.41 -18.57 21.38
CA MET A 1 7.47 -17.09 21.32
C MET A 1 7.33 -16.60 22.75
N ASN A 2 8.17 -15.66 23.19
CA ASN A 2 8.09 -15.11 24.56
C ASN A 2 7.24 -13.83 24.53
N ILE A 3 5.92 -13.99 24.62
CA ILE A 3 4.90 -12.94 24.41
C ILE A 3 4.52 -12.20 25.70
N ASP A 4 5.08 -12.61 26.84
CA ASP A 4 4.69 -12.11 28.17
C ASP A 4 5.06 -10.63 28.44
N TYR A 5 6.04 -10.06 27.72
CA TYR A 5 6.61 -8.74 28.06
C TYR A 5 6.84 -7.78 26.90
N ILE A 6 6.75 -8.23 25.64
CA ILE A 6 7.06 -7.40 24.47
C ILE A 6 6.04 -7.70 23.37
N PRO A 7 5.45 -6.66 22.72
CA PRO A 7 4.59 -6.85 21.56
C PRO A 7 5.32 -7.58 20.43
N GLN A 8 4.61 -8.46 19.72
CA GLN A 8 5.19 -9.21 18.60
C GLN A 8 4.33 -9.09 17.36
N ASP A 9 4.98 -8.85 16.23
CA ASP A 9 4.39 -8.88 14.90
C ASP A 9 4.84 -10.12 14.14
N GLY A 10 3.89 -10.77 13.47
CA GLY A 10 4.13 -11.94 12.64
C GLY A 10 3.45 -11.82 11.28
N ARG A 11 3.99 -12.54 10.29
CA ARG A 11 3.37 -12.71 8.97
C ARG A 11 3.41 -14.18 8.58
N PHE A 12 2.30 -14.70 8.09
CA PHE A 12 2.22 -16.04 7.51
C PHE A 12 1.20 -16.06 6.38
N SER A 13 1.38 -16.98 5.42
CA SER A 13 0.43 -17.21 4.33
C SER A 13 -0.18 -18.60 4.48
N PHE A 14 -1.46 -18.75 4.12
CA PHE A 14 -2.14 -20.03 4.11
C PHE A 14 -3.11 -20.13 2.94
N GLN A 15 -3.49 -21.36 2.56
CA GLN A 15 -4.52 -21.60 1.58
C GLN A 15 -5.89 -21.66 2.28
N ALA A 16 -6.87 -20.94 1.74
CA ALA A 16 -8.25 -20.92 2.21
C ALA A 16 -9.19 -21.20 1.04
N VAL A 17 -10.39 -21.70 1.35
CA VAL A 17 -11.45 -21.90 0.35
C VAL A 17 -12.54 -20.87 0.59
N ASP A 18 -12.93 -20.13 -0.44
CA ASP A 18 -13.99 -19.14 -0.33
C ASP A 18 -15.39 -19.78 -0.28
N VAL A 19 -16.43 -18.97 -0.09
CA VAL A 19 -17.83 -19.45 -0.04
C VAL A 19 -18.31 -20.11 -1.35
N LYS A 20 -17.58 -19.96 -2.45
CA LYS A 20 -17.87 -20.55 -3.76
C LYS A 20 -17.05 -21.82 -4.03
N GLY A 21 -16.17 -22.22 -3.12
CA GLY A 21 -15.31 -23.39 -3.29
C GLY A 21 -13.98 -23.09 -4.01
N GLU A 22 -13.65 -21.81 -4.25
CA GLU A 22 -12.40 -21.43 -4.91
C GLU A 22 -11.24 -21.38 -3.91
N GLU A 23 -10.12 -22.04 -4.23
CA GLU A 23 -8.88 -21.93 -3.45
C GLU A 23 -8.26 -20.54 -3.63
N ARG A 24 -7.88 -19.93 -2.50
CA ARG A 24 -7.25 -18.62 -2.45
C ARG A 24 -6.10 -18.63 -1.46
N LYS A 25 -4.99 -18.03 -1.86
CA LYS A 25 -3.90 -17.72 -0.93
C LYS A 25 -4.31 -16.50 -0.11
N VAL A 26 -4.21 -16.59 1.21
CA VAL A 26 -4.47 -15.50 2.14
C VAL A 26 -3.21 -15.20 2.93
N ASP A 27 -2.83 -13.93 2.96
CA ASP A 27 -1.72 -13.44 3.78
C ASP A 27 -2.29 -12.88 5.08
N CYS A 28 -1.77 -13.34 6.21
CA CYS A 28 -2.17 -12.88 7.53
C CYS A 28 -1.04 -12.06 8.16
N ARG A 29 -1.39 -10.87 8.66
CA ARG A 29 -0.58 -10.14 9.63
C ARG A 29 -1.18 -10.37 11.01
N VAL A 30 -0.36 -10.87 11.93
CA VAL A 30 -0.76 -11.10 13.32
C VAL A 30 0.03 -10.16 14.22
N ASN A 31 -0.65 -9.49 15.15
CA ASN A 31 -0.05 -8.67 16.18
C ASN A 31 -0.48 -9.22 17.54
N PHE A 32 0.49 -9.48 18.41
CA PHE A 32 0.30 -9.89 19.80
C PHE A 32 0.67 -8.72 20.70
N MET A 33 -0.25 -8.35 21.59
CA MET A 33 -0.06 -7.33 22.60
C MET A 33 -0.24 -7.94 23.99
N PRO A 34 0.79 -7.93 24.85
CA PRO A 34 0.66 -8.42 26.23
C PRO A 34 -0.32 -7.53 27.01
N GLY A 35 -1.14 -8.14 27.85
CA GLY A 35 -2.02 -7.46 28.80
C GLY A 35 -1.85 -8.04 30.20
N ILE A 36 -2.33 -7.30 31.21
CA ILE A 36 -2.12 -7.64 32.63
C ILE A 36 -2.69 -9.03 32.99
N LEU A 37 -3.80 -9.42 32.37
CA LEU A 37 -4.52 -10.67 32.68
C LEU A 37 -4.66 -11.61 31.46
N SER A 38 -4.40 -11.11 30.26
CA SER A 38 -4.55 -11.86 29.01
C SER A 38 -3.79 -11.17 27.89
N GLU A 39 -3.51 -11.90 26.84
CA GLU A 39 -2.94 -11.36 25.61
C GLU A 39 -4.06 -10.91 24.66
N SER A 40 -3.84 -9.78 23.99
CA SER A 40 -4.69 -9.32 22.89
C SER A 40 -4.03 -9.68 21.57
N THR A 41 -4.73 -10.43 20.73
CA THR A 41 -4.25 -10.78 19.39
C THR A 41 -5.14 -10.16 18.32
N VAL A 42 -4.53 -9.46 17.37
CA VAL A 42 -5.21 -8.93 16.19
C VAL A 42 -4.68 -9.63 14.95
N MET A 43 -5.58 -10.25 14.17
CA MET A 43 -5.27 -10.81 12.86
C MET A 43 -5.91 -9.98 11.77
N ARG A 44 -5.11 -9.60 10.77
CA ARG A 44 -5.58 -8.94 9.56
C ARG A 44 -5.33 -9.85 8.37
N PHE A 45 -6.41 -10.29 7.75
CA PHE A 45 -6.37 -11.09 6.52
C PHE A 45 -6.30 -10.16 5.32
N LEU A 46 -5.34 -10.44 4.45
CA LEU A 46 -5.10 -9.78 3.18
C LEU A 46 -5.27 -10.84 2.10
N ASP A 47 -6.10 -10.54 1.10
CA ASP A 47 -6.26 -11.38 -0.08
C ASP A 47 -5.39 -10.81 -1.20
N PRO A 48 -4.17 -11.33 -1.43
CA PRO A 48 -3.29 -10.84 -2.50
C PRO A 48 -3.90 -11.05 -3.90
N THR A 49 -4.93 -11.89 -4.05
CA THR A 49 -5.60 -12.14 -5.33
C THR A 49 -6.64 -11.07 -5.67
N LYS A 50 -7.10 -10.30 -4.68
CA LYS A 50 -7.89 -9.09 -4.93
C LYS A 50 -6.97 -8.04 -5.52
N GLY A 51 -6.86 -8.08 -6.84
CA GLY A 51 -6.16 -7.06 -7.62
C GLY A 51 -6.66 -5.65 -7.28
N ILE A 52 -5.81 -4.68 -7.54
CA ILE A 52 -6.11 -3.28 -7.26
C ILE A 52 -7.32 -2.86 -8.09
N SER A 53 -8.32 -2.28 -7.42
CA SER A 53 -9.50 -1.77 -8.09
C SER A 53 -9.08 -0.70 -9.11
N THR A 54 -9.67 -0.69 -10.30
CA THR A 54 -9.34 0.34 -11.29
C THR A 54 -9.83 1.70 -10.81
N PHE A 55 -9.20 2.79 -11.28
CA PHE A 55 -9.53 4.15 -10.88
C PHE A 55 -11.00 4.53 -11.15
N GLU A 56 -11.66 3.88 -12.11
CA GLU A 56 -13.09 4.01 -12.40
C GLU A 56 -13.98 3.30 -11.37
N LYS A 57 -13.47 2.23 -10.73
CA LYS A 57 -14.25 1.31 -9.88
C LYS A 57 -14.12 1.60 -8.38
N ILE A 58 -13.26 2.53 -7.97
CA ILE A 58 -13.07 2.92 -6.55
C ILE A 58 -14.21 3.76 -5.96
N GLY A 59 -15.26 4.05 -6.73
CA GLY A 59 -16.51 4.63 -6.22
C GLY A 59 -16.56 6.16 -6.15
N PHE A 60 -15.74 6.87 -6.94
CA PHE A 60 -15.87 8.31 -7.07
C PHE A 60 -17.16 8.69 -7.79
N THR A 61 -17.78 9.79 -7.36
CA THR A 61 -18.84 10.44 -8.16
C THR A 61 -18.27 10.90 -9.51
N GLU A 62 -19.10 10.99 -10.55
CA GLU A 62 -18.65 11.44 -11.88
C GLU A 62 -17.94 12.80 -11.81
N ARG A 63 -18.44 13.71 -10.96
CA ARG A 63 -17.83 15.03 -10.72
C ARG A 63 -16.42 14.88 -10.15
N THR A 64 -16.24 14.11 -9.06
CA THR A 64 -14.94 13.92 -8.41
C THR A 64 -13.96 13.22 -9.34
N TYR A 65 -14.43 12.18 -10.03
CA TYR A 65 -13.65 11.44 -11.02
C TYR A 65 -13.13 12.38 -12.13
N GLY A 66 -14.01 13.22 -12.70
CA GLY A 66 -13.64 14.17 -13.74
C GLY A 66 -12.63 15.22 -13.27
N ILE A 67 -12.73 15.70 -12.02
CA ILE A 67 -11.75 16.62 -11.43
C ILE A 67 -10.39 15.93 -11.27
N LEU A 68 -10.37 14.74 -10.67
CA LEU A 68 -9.13 14.00 -10.46
C LEU A 68 -8.46 13.65 -11.79
N LYS A 69 -9.21 13.18 -12.79
CA LYS A 69 -8.67 12.89 -14.12
C LYS A 69 -7.90 14.08 -14.72
N LYS A 70 -8.49 15.29 -14.65
CA LYS A 70 -7.82 16.53 -15.09
C LYS A 70 -6.56 16.87 -14.27
N VAL A 71 -6.55 16.55 -12.97
CA VAL A 71 -5.37 16.73 -12.12
C VAL A 71 -4.27 15.75 -12.52
N LEU A 72 -4.61 14.50 -12.82
CA LEU A 72 -3.68 13.44 -13.21
C LEU A 72 -3.09 13.64 -14.63
N GLU A 73 -3.72 14.47 -15.45
CA GLU A 73 -3.20 14.88 -16.77
C GLU A 73 -2.14 15.99 -16.68
N LYS A 74 -1.95 16.62 -15.51
CA LYS A 74 -0.92 17.65 -15.34
C LYS A 74 0.47 17.04 -15.34
N ASN A 75 1.41 17.71 -16.02
CA ASN A 75 2.81 17.27 -16.12
C ASN A 75 3.60 17.44 -14.82
N THR A 76 3.19 18.36 -13.94
CA THR A 76 3.85 18.62 -12.66
C THR A 76 2.83 19.05 -11.61
N GLY A 77 3.11 18.76 -10.34
CA GLY A 77 2.29 19.16 -9.21
C GLY A 77 2.39 18.19 -8.04
N ILE A 78 1.70 18.52 -6.95
CA ILE A 78 1.59 17.67 -5.77
C ILE A 78 0.10 17.40 -5.53
N THR A 79 -0.26 16.12 -5.40
CA THR A 79 -1.60 15.69 -4.99
C THR A 79 -1.52 15.11 -3.58
N ILE A 80 -2.35 15.60 -2.67
CA ILE A 80 -2.38 15.16 -1.29
C ILE A 80 -3.68 14.39 -1.04
N ILE A 81 -3.56 13.14 -0.62
CA ILE A 81 -4.69 12.32 -0.19
C ILE A 81 -4.64 12.18 1.32
N THR A 82 -5.70 12.62 1.99
CA THR A 82 -5.80 12.60 3.46
C THR A 82 -7.04 11.83 3.91
N GLY A 83 -7.02 11.39 5.16
CA GLY A 83 -8.07 10.60 5.79
C GLY A 83 -7.53 9.71 6.91
N PRO A 84 -8.40 9.20 7.80
CA PRO A 84 -7.99 8.32 8.89
C PRO A 84 -7.47 6.97 8.38
N THR A 85 -6.87 6.17 9.27
CA THR A 85 -6.47 4.79 8.96
C THR A 85 -7.68 3.98 8.46
N GLY A 86 -7.48 3.20 7.38
CA GLY A 86 -8.56 2.39 6.80
C GLY A 86 -9.52 3.12 5.86
N SER A 87 -9.33 4.42 5.59
CA SER A 87 -10.21 5.19 4.69
C SER A 87 -9.98 4.96 3.19
N GLY A 88 -9.20 3.95 2.80
CA GLY A 88 -8.92 3.61 1.39
C GLY A 88 -7.83 4.44 0.71
N LYS A 89 -7.02 5.23 1.43
CA LYS A 89 -5.95 6.07 0.83
C LYS A 89 -4.99 5.29 -0.07
N THR A 90 -4.38 4.23 0.46
CA THR A 90 -3.44 3.38 -0.31
C THR A 90 -4.13 2.77 -1.52
N THR A 91 -5.38 2.31 -1.36
CA THR A 91 -6.18 1.78 -2.46
C THR A 91 -6.37 2.84 -3.55
N THR A 92 -6.76 4.07 -3.21
CA THR A 92 -6.91 5.17 -4.16
C THR A 92 -5.59 5.51 -4.86
N LEU A 93 -4.48 5.62 -4.10
CA LEU A 93 -3.16 5.93 -4.64
C LEU A 93 -2.70 4.86 -5.63
N TYR A 94 -2.84 3.58 -5.25
CA TYR A 94 -2.46 2.46 -6.11
C TYR A 94 -3.33 2.39 -7.37
N SER A 95 -4.64 2.64 -7.26
CA SER A 95 -5.53 2.73 -8.43
C SER A 95 -5.09 3.82 -9.40
N ILE A 96 -4.72 5.00 -8.87
CA ILE A 96 -4.20 6.11 -9.68
C ILE A 96 -2.87 5.72 -10.35
N LEU A 97 -1.92 5.18 -9.60
CA LEU A 97 -0.63 4.76 -10.14
C LEU A 97 -0.78 3.73 -11.25
N ASN A 98 -1.65 2.73 -11.06
CA ASN A 98 -1.91 1.71 -12.07
C ASN A 98 -2.51 2.32 -13.36
N THR A 99 -3.37 3.33 -13.25
CA THR A 99 -3.89 4.07 -14.42
C THR A 99 -2.80 4.89 -15.13
N LEU A 100 -1.80 5.40 -14.40
CA LEU A 100 -0.70 6.17 -14.98
C LEU A 100 0.44 5.28 -15.50
N ASN A 101 0.49 4.02 -15.07
CA ASN A 101 1.50 3.04 -15.44
C ASN A 101 1.27 2.50 -16.86
N ASN A 102 1.73 3.26 -17.84
CA ASN A 102 1.60 2.95 -19.26
C ASN A 102 2.93 2.60 -19.93
N GLY A 103 3.97 2.31 -19.14
CA GLY A 103 5.33 2.00 -19.61
C GLY A 103 6.12 3.19 -20.17
N LYS A 104 5.54 4.39 -20.25
CA LYS A 104 6.22 5.60 -20.76
C LYS A 104 6.77 6.49 -19.65
N ARG A 105 6.27 6.35 -18.43
CA ARG A 105 6.62 7.16 -17.27
C ARG A 105 7.35 6.31 -16.25
N LYS A 106 8.49 6.80 -15.75
CA LYS A 106 9.21 6.19 -14.64
C LYS A 106 8.53 6.56 -13.33
N ILE A 107 7.84 5.58 -12.75
CA ILE A 107 7.15 5.72 -11.47
C ILE A 107 8.00 5.09 -10.37
N ILE A 108 8.29 5.85 -9.31
CA ILE A 108 9.01 5.37 -8.13
C ILE A 108 8.19 5.66 -6.88
N THR A 109 8.03 4.67 -5.99
CA THR A 109 7.33 4.84 -4.71
C THR A 109 8.28 4.69 -3.52
N LEU A 110 7.97 5.39 -2.43
CA LEU A 110 8.65 5.27 -1.15
C LEU A 110 7.61 5.00 -0.05
N GLU A 111 7.61 3.81 0.55
CA GLU A 111 6.48 3.31 1.33
C GLU A 111 6.88 2.65 2.65
N ASP A 112 5.97 2.58 3.62
CA ASP A 112 6.23 2.04 4.97
C ASP A 112 4.99 1.32 5.56
N PRO A 113 4.81 0.00 5.35
CA PRO A 113 5.50 -0.86 4.39
C PRO A 113 4.81 -0.84 3.01
N ILE A 114 5.40 -1.53 2.04
CA ILE A 114 4.72 -1.84 0.78
C ILE A 114 3.58 -2.82 1.07
N GLU A 115 2.35 -2.47 0.64
CA GLU A 115 1.16 -3.29 0.88
C GLU A 115 0.97 -4.39 -0.17
N TYR A 116 1.19 -4.06 -1.45
CA TYR A 116 1.14 -4.97 -2.59
C TYR A 116 2.20 -4.56 -3.62
N GLU A 117 2.68 -5.56 -4.37
CA GLU A 117 3.58 -5.34 -5.50
C GLU A 117 2.80 -4.81 -6.71
N LEU A 118 3.32 -3.75 -7.33
CA LEU A 118 2.80 -3.10 -8.52
C LEU A 118 3.74 -3.39 -9.69
N ASP A 119 3.29 -4.25 -10.61
CA ASP A 119 4.10 -4.58 -11.79
C ASP A 119 4.42 -3.31 -12.61
N GLY A 120 5.65 -3.21 -13.09
CA GLY A 120 6.14 -2.05 -13.84
C GLY A 120 6.42 -0.78 -13.01
N ILE A 121 6.26 -0.80 -11.69
CA ILE A 121 6.55 0.33 -10.79
C ILE A 121 7.73 -0.02 -9.87
N GLN A 122 8.70 0.89 -9.76
CA GLN A 122 9.83 0.70 -8.83
C GLN A 122 9.38 1.09 -7.41
N GLN A 123 9.11 0.10 -6.56
CA GLN A 123 8.71 0.36 -5.18
C GLN A 123 9.88 0.24 -4.21
N SER A 124 10.01 1.20 -3.30
CA SER A 124 11.06 1.22 -2.28
C SER A 124 10.45 1.27 -0.88
N GLN A 125 10.81 0.30 -0.04
CA GLN A 125 10.31 0.26 1.35
C GLN A 125 11.29 0.92 2.32
N ILE A 126 10.77 1.75 3.20
CA ILE A 126 11.50 2.35 4.31
C ILE A 126 12.10 1.28 5.23
N ASN A 127 13.29 1.56 5.75
CA ASN A 127 13.98 0.69 6.70
C ASN A 127 14.75 1.52 7.72
N TYR A 128 14.09 1.88 8.82
CA TYR A 128 14.68 2.68 9.90
C TYR A 128 15.88 2.01 10.55
N ASN A 129 15.90 0.67 10.66
CA ASN A 129 17.04 -0.08 11.21
C ASN A 129 18.32 0.09 10.38
N LYS A 130 18.17 0.26 9.06
CA LYS A 130 19.27 0.55 8.13
C LYS A 130 19.47 2.05 7.88
N LYS A 131 18.84 2.92 8.66
CA LYS A 131 18.85 4.39 8.47
C LYS A 131 18.35 4.83 7.09
N TYR A 132 17.50 4.03 6.45
CA TYR A 132 16.84 4.37 5.20
C TYR A 132 15.47 4.98 5.50
N THR A 133 15.43 6.31 5.65
CA THR A 133 14.24 7.10 6.02
C THR A 133 13.59 7.75 4.80
N TYR A 134 12.42 8.37 5.00
CA TYR A 134 11.73 9.14 3.94
C TYR A 134 12.61 10.24 3.35
N GLU A 135 13.37 10.97 4.17
CA GLU A 135 14.24 12.04 3.69
C GLU A 135 15.39 11.51 2.84
N VAL A 136 15.99 10.37 3.24
CA VAL A 136 17.08 9.73 2.51
C VAL A 136 16.57 9.16 1.20
N GLY A 137 15.45 8.43 1.24
CA GLY A 137 14.83 7.84 0.06
C GLY A 137 14.38 8.89 -0.94
N LEU A 138 13.68 9.94 -0.50
CA LEU A 138 13.21 10.99 -1.40
C LEU A 138 14.36 11.73 -2.09
N LYS A 139 15.45 12.04 -1.36
CA LYS A 139 16.67 12.63 -1.96
C LYS A 139 17.31 11.72 -3.00
N ALA A 140 17.30 10.41 -2.78
CA ALA A 140 17.81 9.45 -3.74
C ALA A 140 16.90 9.38 -4.98
N ILE A 141 15.59 9.28 -4.79
CA ILE A 141 14.58 9.21 -5.87
C ILE A 141 14.72 10.38 -6.85
N LEU A 142 14.95 11.60 -6.36
CA LEU A 142 15.15 12.78 -7.22
C LEU A 142 16.36 12.66 -8.18
N ARG A 143 17.32 11.77 -7.90
CA ARG A 143 18.49 11.50 -8.77
C ARG A 143 18.28 10.32 -9.71
N HIS A 144 17.13 9.65 -9.62
CA HIS A 144 16.77 8.54 -10.50
C HIS A 144 16.00 8.99 -11.74
N ASP A 145 15.90 10.29 -12.03
CA ASP A 145 15.12 10.83 -13.16
C ASP A 145 13.65 10.32 -13.17
N PRO A 146 12.89 10.48 -12.07
CA PRO A 146 11.51 10.00 -11.98
C PRO A 146 10.53 10.96 -12.67
N ASP A 147 9.50 10.41 -13.31
CA ASP A 147 8.36 11.18 -13.81
C ASP A 147 7.26 11.34 -12.74
N ILE A 148 7.03 10.29 -11.94
CA ILE A 148 6.00 10.26 -10.89
C ILE A 148 6.64 9.69 -9.62
N ILE A 149 6.41 10.38 -8.51
CA ILE A 149 6.86 9.95 -7.18
C ILE A 149 5.63 9.75 -6.28
N LEU A 150 5.53 8.59 -5.64
CA LEU A 150 4.63 8.37 -4.51
C LEU A 150 5.45 8.37 -3.22
N VAL A 151 4.95 9.05 -2.20
CA VAL A 151 5.49 9.08 -0.83
C VAL A 151 4.37 8.77 0.14
#